data_AF-A0A938EK04-F1
#
_entry.id   AF-A0A938EK04-F1
#
_cell.length_a   1.000
_cell.length_b   1.000
_cell.length_c   1.000
_cell.angle_alpha   90.00
_cell.angle_beta   90.00
_cell.angle_gamma   90.00
#
_symmetry.space_group_name_H-M   'P 1'
#
loop_
_entity.id
_entity.type
_entity.pdbx_description
1 polymer ?
#
loop_
_entity_poly.entity_id
_entity_poly.type
_entity_poly.pdbx_seq_one_letter_code
_entity_poly.pdbx_strand_id
1 'polypeptide(L)'
;MALTNNETRSNYLINQIAREIGAIVGHDQVTADKAKRVEQASDWSWMSKYLLSKNEELPIADLVVSPKSTEEVSKVVALANDYRMPIIPRGGGSGTQSGTFALYGGIALDLKRLNKVIDID
;
A
#
# COMPACT_ATOMS: atom_id res chain seq x y z
N MET A 1 -9.18 13.78 -20.57
CA MET A 1 -7.78 13.96 -21.01
C MET A 1 -7.26 12.56 -21.33
N ALA A 2 -6.81 12.30 -22.56
CA ALA A 2 -6.33 10.97 -22.94
C ALA A 2 -4.97 10.69 -22.27
N LEU A 3 -4.82 9.51 -21.68
CA LEU A 3 -3.57 9.08 -21.07
C LEU A 3 -2.49 8.88 -22.13
N THR A 4 -1.25 9.15 -21.77
CA THR A 4 -0.10 8.82 -22.62
C THR A 4 0.04 7.29 -22.77
N ASN A 5 0.72 6.84 -23.83
CA ASN A 5 0.93 5.41 -24.07
C ASN A 5 1.72 4.73 -22.94
N ASN A 6 2.56 5.50 -22.24
CA ASN A 6 3.35 5.02 -21.09
C ASN A 6 2.49 4.89 -19.82
N GLU A 7 1.65 5.89 -19.52
CA GLU A 7 0.69 5.82 -18.41
C GLU A 7 -0.32 4.68 -18.59
N THR A 8 -0.75 4.45 -19.82
CA THR A 8 -1.67 3.34 -20.15
C THR A 8 -1.03 1.98 -19.84
N ARG A 9 0.25 1.80 -20.19
CA ARG A 9 1.00 0.56 -19.88
C ARG A 9 1.23 0.39 -18.39
N SER A 10 1.61 1.44 -17.66
CA SER A 10 1.74 1.38 -16.20
C SER A 10 0.41 1.03 -15.53
N ASN A 11 -0.68 1.68 -15.94
CA ASN A 11 -2.01 1.39 -15.40
C ASN A 11 -2.44 -0.06 -15.69
N TYR A 12 -2.13 -0.59 -16.87
CA TYR A 12 -2.39 -1.99 -17.19
C TYR A 12 -1.62 -2.93 -16.25
N LEU A 13 -0.32 -2.69 -16.04
CA LEU A 13 0.52 -3.51 -15.16
C LEU A 13 0.02 -3.46 -13.71
N ILE A 14 -0.25 -2.27 -13.16
CA ILE A 14 -0.78 -2.13 -11.80
C ILE A 14 -2.11 -2.85 -11.63
N ASN A 15 -3.01 -2.76 -12.62
CA ASN A 15 -4.28 -3.49 -12.59
C ASN A 15 -4.10 -5.02 -12.71
N GLN A 16 -3.09 -5.49 -13.44
CA GLN A 16 -2.75 -6.91 -13.47
C GLN A 16 -2.25 -7.36 -12.09
N ILE A 17 -1.28 -6.65 -11.50
CA ILE A 17 -0.74 -6.94 -10.18
C ILE A 17 -1.85 -6.92 -9.12
N ALA A 18 -2.75 -5.93 -9.16
CA ALA A 18 -3.88 -5.83 -8.24
C ALA A 18 -4.81 -7.05 -8.32
N ARG A 19 -5.04 -7.60 -9.52
CA ARG A 19 -5.84 -8.82 -9.70
C ARG A 19 -5.13 -10.05 -9.17
N GLU A 20 -3.85 -10.21 -9.45
CA GLU A 20 -3.04 -11.34 -8.97
C GLU A 20 -2.93 -11.34 -7.44
N ILE A 21 -2.67 -10.17 -6.83
CA ILE A 21 -2.72 -9.99 -5.37
C ILE A 21 -4.13 -10.25 -4.84
N GLY A 22 -5.17 -9.77 -5.53
CA GLY A 22 -6.56 -10.02 -5.15
C GLY A 22 -6.93 -11.49 -5.12
N ALA A 23 -6.31 -12.33 -5.97
CA ALA A 23 -6.48 -13.79 -5.91
C ALA A 23 -5.84 -14.41 -4.65
N ILE A 24 -4.89 -13.73 -4.01
CA ILE A 24 -4.23 -14.17 -2.77
C ILE A 24 -5.02 -13.72 -1.54
N VAL A 25 -5.37 -12.43 -1.44
CA VAL A 25 -5.95 -11.82 -0.22
C VAL A 25 -7.47 -11.61 -0.29
N GLY A 26 -8.07 -11.84 -1.45
CA GLY A 26 -9.44 -11.43 -1.81
C GLY A 26 -9.45 -10.05 -2.48
N HIS A 27 -10.23 -9.89 -3.56
CA HIS A 27 -10.27 -8.64 -4.33
C HIS A 27 -10.74 -7.42 -3.51
N ASP A 28 -11.61 -7.62 -2.52
CA ASP A 28 -12.06 -6.55 -1.61
C ASP A 28 -10.95 -6.03 -0.69
N GLN A 29 -9.81 -6.73 -0.63
CA GLN A 29 -8.67 -6.40 0.22
C GLN A 29 -7.53 -5.75 -0.58
N VAL A 30 -7.81 -5.36 -1.83
CA VAL A 30 -6.90 -4.60 -2.69
C VAL A 30 -7.63 -3.36 -3.19
N THR A 31 -7.03 -2.17 -3.01
CA THR A 31 -7.64 -0.94 -3.50
C THR A 31 -6.62 0.02 -4.09
N ALA A 32 -7.01 0.67 -5.19
CA ALA A 32 -6.30 1.78 -5.81
C ALA A 32 -6.97 3.14 -5.51
N ASP A 33 -7.96 3.18 -4.61
CA ASP A 33 -8.66 4.40 -4.24
C ASP A 33 -7.68 5.45 -3.68
N LYS A 34 -7.76 6.69 -4.18
CA LYS A 34 -6.81 7.75 -3.82
C LYS A 34 -6.91 8.11 -2.34
N ALA A 35 -8.13 8.18 -1.78
CA ALA A 35 -8.31 8.56 -0.39
C ALA A 35 -7.70 7.53 0.56
N LYS A 36 -7.90 6.23 0.28
CA LYS A 36 -7.24 5.14 1.02
C LYS A 36 -5.73 5.18 0.90
N ARG A 37 -5.17 5.44 -0.28
CA ARG A 37 -3.72 5.53 -0.48
C ARG A 37 -3.10 6.71 0.27
N VAL A 38 -3.80 7.85 0.32
CA VAL A 38 -3.40 9.01 1.14
C VAL A 38 -3.50 8.69 2.63
N GLU A 39 -4.56 8.02 3.08
CA GLU A 39 -4.72 7.56 4.47
C GLU A 39 -3.51 6.70 4.90
N GLN A 40 -3.07 5.79 4.03
CA GLN A 40 -1.94 4.90 4.31
C GLN A 40 -0.58 5.61 4.26
N ALA A 41 -0.44 6.69 3.50
CA ALA A 41 0.78 7.51 3.52
C ALA A 41 0.85 8.46 4.71
N SER A 42 -0.30 8.86 5.27
CA SER A 42 -0.42 9.84 6.35
C SER A 42 -0.06 9.24 7.71
N ASP A 43 1.06 9.66 8.29
CA ASP A 43 1.45 9.37 9.66
C ASP A 43 1.46 10.63 10.54
N TRP A 44 2.05 10.53 11.74
CA TRP A 44 2.20 11.62 12.70
C TRP A 44 3.52 12.39 12.56
N SER A 45 4.27 12.18 11.47
CA SER A 45 5.49 12.93 11.22
C SER A 45 5.20 14.39 10.90
N TRP A 46 6.16 15.26 11.24
CA TRP A 46 6.08 16.68 10.91
C TRP A 46 5.98 16.90 9.40
N MET A 47 6.64 16.08 8.58
CA MET A 47 6.55 16.14 7.12
C MET A 47 5.14 15.84 6.63
N SER A 48 4.53 14.74 7.08
CA SER A 48 3.14 14.39 6.75
C SER A 48 2.18 15.53 7.10
N LYS A 49 2.27 16.05 8.33
CA LYS A 49 1.42 17.17 8.76
C LYS A 49 1.69 18.45 7.99
N TYR A 50 2.95 18.75 7.70
CA TYR A 50 3.36 19.94 6.94
C TYR A 50 2.79 19.90 5.52
N LEU A 51 3.01 18.83 4.77
CA LEU A 51 2.51 18.69 3.40
C LEU A 51 0.98 18.80 3.35
N LEU A 52 0.27 18.08 4.23
CA LEU A 52 -1.18 18.16 4.32
C LEU A 52 -1.68 19.58 4.66
N SER A 53 -0.98 20.31 5.56
CA SER A 53 -1.34 21.68 5.91
C SER A 53 -1.16 22.68 4.76
N LYS A 54 -0.32 22.32 3.77
CA LYS A 54 -0.06 23.10 2.56
C LYS A 54 -0.94 22.67 1.38
N ASN A 55 -1.85 21.71 1.58
CA ASN A 55 -2.61 21.08 0.51
C ASN A 55 -1.70 20.42 -0.56
N GLU A 56 -0.51 19.99 -0.15
CA GLU A 56 0.44 19.29 -1.02
C GLU A 56 0.18 17.78 -1.01
N GLU A 57 0.59 17.10 -2.08
CA GLU A 57 0.42 15.65 -2.18
C GLU A 57 1.43 14.90 -1.31
N LEU A 58 0.95 13.85 -0.62
CA LEU A 58 1.83 12.89 0.04
C LEU A 58 2.42 11.90 -0.97
N PRO A 59 3.63 11.36 -0.73
CA PRO A 59 4.12 10.20 -1.48
C PRO A 59 3.26 8.97 -1.17
N ILE A 60 2.37 8.62 -2.09
CA ILE A 60 1.41 7.51 -1.94
C ILE A 60 1.82 6.28 -2.74
N ALA A 61 1.40 5.11 -2.25
CA ALA A 61 1.57 3.85 -2.95
C ALA A 61 0.64 3.76 -4.18
N ASP A 62 0.85 2.77 -5.04
CA ASP A 62 -0.05 2.45 -6.17
C ASP A 62 -1.26 1.66 -5.69
N LEU A 63 -1.04 0.75 -4.74
CA LEU A 63 -2.07 -0.12 -4.16
C LEU A 63 -2.01 -0.12 -2.64
N VAL A 64 -3.17 -0.25 -1.99
CA VAL A 64 -3.28 -0.69 -0.60
C VAL A 64 -3.72 -2.14 -0.59
N VAL A 65 -3.01 -2.97 0.17
CA VAL A 65 -3.29 -4.40 0.29
C VAL A 65 -3.39 -4.76 1.77
N SER A 66 -4.48 -5.43 2.16
CA SER A 66 -4.75 -5.76 3.57
C SER A 66 -4.81 -7.27 3.77
N PRO A 67 -3.71 -7.99 3.98
CA PRO A 67 -3.72 -9.44 4.24
C PRO A 67 -4.27 -9.77 5.64
N LYS A 68 -4.81 -10.97 5.85
CA LYS A 68 -5.30 -11.48 7.15
C LYS A 68 -4.49 -12.64 7.73
N SER A 69 -3.46 -13.13 7.04
CA SER A 69 -2.60 -14.19 7.55
C SER A 69 -1.15 -14.03 7.12
N THR A 70 -0.24 -14.72 7.82
CA THR A 70 1.18 -14.80 7.50
C THR A 70 1.44 -15.40 6.12
N GLU A 71 0.61 -16.36 5.71
CA GLU A 71 0.71 -17.01 4.40
C GLU A 71 0.32 -16.06 3.28
N GLU A 72 -0.73 -15.26 3.49
CA GLU A 72 -1.12 -14.20 2.56
C GLU A 72 -0.01 -13.15 2.42
N VAL A 73 0.56 -12.68 3.53
CA VAL A 73 1.71 -11.75 3.51
C VAL A 73 2.87 -12.34 2.71
N SER A 74 3.27 -13.58 3.00
CA SER A 74 4.38 -14.26 2.31
C SER A 74 4.18 -14.31 0.80
N LYS A 75 2.98 -14.69 0.34
CA LYS A 75 2.64 -14.75 -1.09
C LYS A 75 2.62 -13.38 -1.75
N VAL A 76 2.10 -12.36 -1.07
CA VAL A 76 2.11 -10.97 -1.59
C VAL A 76 3.53 -10.45 -1.72
N VAL A 77 4.40 -10.71 -0.73
CA VAL A 77 5.80 -10.30 -0.76
C VAL A 77 6.57 -10.99 -1.89
N ALA A 78 6.34 -12.30 -2.09
CA ALA A 78 6.94 -13.04 -3.20
C ALA A 78 6.54 -12.45 -4.56
N LEU A 79 5.25 -12.23 -4.77
CA LEU A 79 4.73 -11.66 -6.01
C LEU A 79 5.26 -10.24 -6.26
N ALA A 80 5.28 -9.39 -5.22
CA ALA A 80 5.84 -8.05 -5.32
C ALA A 80 7.33 -8.08 -5.69
N ASN A 81 8.10 -9.04 -5.15
CA ASN A 81 9.50 -9.22 -5.51
C ASN A 81 9.69 -9.62 -6.99
N ASP A 82 8.82 -10.47 -7.53
CA ASP A 82 8.85 -10.86 -8.94
C ASP A 82 8.62 -9.66 -9.86
N TYR A 83 7.69 -8.77 -9.50
CA TYR A 83 7.43 -7.51 -10.22
C TYR A 83 8.37 -6.36 -9.85
N ARG A 84 9.34 -6.57 -8.93
CA ARG A 84 10.21 -5.52 -8.39
C ARG A 84 9.44 -4.33 -7.80
N MET A 85 8.28 -4.61 -7.21
CA MET A 85 7.39 -3.61 -6.65
C MET A 85 7.72 -3.37 -5.16
N PRO A 86 8.02 -2.12 -4.75
CA PRO A 86 8.28 -1.79 -3.35
C PRO A 86 7.11 -2.11 -2.43
N ILE A 87 7.42 -2.43 -1.17
CA ILE A 87 6.41 -2.67 -0.13
C ILE A 87 6.69 -1.74 1.05
N ILE A 88 5.63 -1.08 1.51
CA ILE A 88 5.61 -0.20 2.66
C ILE A 88 4.68 -0.84 3.70
N PRO A 89 5.21 -1.56 4.69
CA PRO A 89 4.39 -2.15 5.74
C PRO A 89 3.83 -1.05 6.64
N ARG A 90 2.55 -1.17 7.00
CA ARG A 90 1.86 -0.22 7.86
C ARG A 90 0.97 -0.90 8.88
N GLY A 91 1.15 -0.51 10.14
CA GLY A 91 0.23 -0.80 11.24
C GLY A 91 -0.75 0.35 11.48
N GLY A 92 -0.74 0.92 12.68
CA GLY A 92 -1.65 2.02 13.07
C GLY A 92 -1.31 3.40 12.49
N GLY A 93 -0.14 3.60 11.88
CA GLY A 93 0.26 4.90 11.31
C GLY A 93 0.67 5.97 12.34
N SER A 94 0.96 5.58 13.58
CA SER A 94 1.41 6.49 14.66
C SER A 94 2.87 6.94 14.54
N GLY A 95 3.59 6.50 13.50
CA GLY A 95 4.99 6.85 13.29
C GLY A 95 5.21 8.36 13.13
N THR A 96 6.37 8.84 13.56
CA THR A 96 6.73 10.26 13.54
C THR A 96 7.83 10.62 12.54
N GLN A 97 8.24 9.64 11.73
CA GLN A 97 9.42 9.73 10.86
C GLN A 97 9.09 9.53 9.36
N SER A 98 7.83 9.64 8.96
CA SER A 98 7.40 9.49 7.56
C SER A 98 7.67 8.10 6.99
N GLY A 99 7.73 7.09 7.85
CA GLY A 99 8.07 5.71 7.47
C GLY A 99 7.04 5.07 6.53
N THR A 100 5.89 5.72 6.35
CA THR A 100 4.80 5.27 5.49
C THR A 100 4.78 5.96 4.12
N PHE A 101 5.73 6.85 3.84
CA PHE A 101 5.84 7.48 2.52
C PHE A 101 6.31 6.47 1.47
N ALA A 102 5.54 6.35 0.39
CA ALA A 102 5.84 5.49 -0.74
C ALA A 102 6.53 6.30 -1.85
N LEU A 103 7.79 6.67 -1.61
CA LEU A 103 8.58 7.52 -2.53
C LEU A 103 8.72 6.94 -3.95
N TYR A 104 8.58 5.62 -4.08
CA TYR A 104 8.71 4.88 -5.33
C TYR A 104 7.41 4.16 -5.72
N GLY A 105 6.26 4.60 -5.19
CA GLY A 105 4.98 3.90 -5.37
C GLY A 105 4.98 2.53 -4.69
N GLY A 106 4.35 1.56 -5.34
CA GLY A 106 4.31 0.17 -4.90
C GLY A 106 3.10 -0.18 -4.03
N ILE A 107 3.32 -0.99 -2.99
CA ILE A 107 2.27 -1.55 -2.14
C ILE A 107 2.34 -0.95 -0.73
N ALA A 108 1.30 -0.26 -0.30
CA ALA A 108 1.04 -0.05 1.12
C ALA A 108 0.41 -1.32 1.70
N LEU A 109 1.17 -2.06 2.51
CA LEU A 109 0.73 -3.31 3.10
C LEU A 109 0.14 -3.07 4.50
N ASP A 110 -1.18 -3.04 4.59
CA ASP A 110 -1.93 -2.76 5.83
C ASP A 110 -2.07 -4.04 6.67
N LEU A 111 -1.30 -4.10 7.75
CA LEU A 111 -1.20 -5.26 8.64
C LEU A 111 -2.26 -5.26 9.76
N LYS A 112 -3.20 -4.29 9.80
CA LYS A 112 -4.17 -4.16 10.90
C LYS A 112 -5.10 -5.37 11.07
N ARG A 113 -5.26 -6.22 10.05
CA ARG A 113 -6.07 -7.46 10.14
C ARG A 113 -5.34 -8.60 10.84
N LEU A 114 -4.02 -8.51 11.02
CA LEU A 114 -3.20 -9.47 11.77
C LEU A 114 -3.22 -9.13 13.27
N ASN A 115 -4.40 -9.19 13.88
CA ASN A 115 -4.65 -8.64 15.23
C ASN A 115 -5.10 -9.68 16.27
N LYS A 116 -4.87 -10.97 16.01
CA LYS A 116 -5.26 -12.06 16.92
C LYS A 116 -4.09 -12.45 17.83
N VAL A 117 -4.38 -12.64 19.12
CA VAL A 117 -3.47 -13.35 20.03
C VAL A 117 -3.56 -14.84 19.67
N ILE A 118 -2.42 -15.45 19.34
CA ILE A 118 -2.37 -16.84 18.87
C ILE A 118 -2.18 -17.82 20.03
N ASP A 119 -1.39 -17.44 21.02
CA ASP A 119 -1.04 -18.29 22.17
C ASP A 119 -0.71 -17.43 23.40
N ILE A 120 -0.93 -17.97 24.59
CA ILE A 120 -0.54 -17.39 25.89
C ILE A 120 -0.03 -18.55 26.76
N ASP A 121 1.23 -18.45 27.18
CA ASP A 121 1.91 -19.38 28.10
C ASP A 121 1.81 -18.89 29.54
#